data_AF-A0A916CI41-F1
#
_entry.id   AF-A0A916CI41-F1
#
_cell.length_a   1.000
_cell.length_b   1.000
_cell.length_c   1.000
_cell.angle_alpha   90.00
_cell.angle_beta   90.00
_cell.angle_gamma   90.00
#
_symmetry.space_group_name_H-M   'P 1'
#
loop_
_entity.id
_entity.type
_entity.pdbx_description
1 polymer ?
#
loop_
_entity_poly.entity_id
_entity_poly.type
_entity_poly.pdbx_seq_one_letter_code
_entity_poly.pdbx_strand_id
1 'polypeptide(L)' 'MHSIVIKSAKPFVVIPVEEYESMKETLALLAANVNLPKELEEQRRRIAKGESITWREFKTKYKVK' A
#
# COMPACT_ATOMS: atom_id res chain seq x y z
N MET A 1 -9.56 -34.06 0.51
CA MET A 1 -8.34 -33.39 -0.01
C MET A 1 -8.70 -32.87 -1.40
N HIS A 2 -8.87 -31.56 -1.57
CA HIS A 2 -9.25 -30.98 -2.86
C HIS A 2 -7.98 -30.59 -3.61
N SER A 3 -7.78 -31.15 -4.80
CA SER A 3 -6.65 -30.82 -5.67
C SER A 3 -7.16 -30.14 -6.93
N ILE A 4 -6.44 -29.11 -7.36
CA ILE A 4 -6.64 -28.45 -8.65
C ILE A 4 -5.50 -28.94 -9.55
N VAL A 5 -5.85 -29.60 -10.66
CA VAL A 5 -4.87 -30.07 -11.65
C VAL A 5 -4.99 -29.21 -12.89
N ILE A 6 -3.98 -28.37 -13.14
CA ILE A 6 -3.91 -27.48 -14.29
C ILE A 6 -2.93 -28.05 -15.31
N LYS A 7 -3.41 -28.37 -16.51
CA LYS A 7 -2.55 -28.72 -17.65
C LYS A 7 -2.19 -27.44 -18.41
N SER A 8 -1.01 -26.87 -18.13
CA SER A 8 -0.51 -25.66 -18.78
C SER A 8 0.97 -25.85 -19.16
N ALA A 9 1.35 -25.38 -20.34
CA ALA A 9 2.75 -25.31 -20.76
C ALA A 9 3.51 -24.12 -20.13
N LYS A 10 2.80 -23.21 -19.45
CA LYS A 10 3.36 -22.02 -18.81
C LYS A 10 3.40 -22.20 -17.28
N PRO A 11 4.44 -21.69 -16.60
CA PRO A 11 4.50 -21.69 -15.15
C PRO A 11 3.36 -20.85 -14.58
N PHE A 12 2.78 -21.30 -13.48
CA PHE A 12 1.73 -20.60 -12.76
C PHE A 12 2.17 -20.35 -11.32
N VAL A 13 1.68 -19.26 -10.75
CA VAL A 13 1.90 -18.90 -9.34
C VAL A 13 0.54 -18.89 -8.67
N VAL A 14 0.42 -19.61 -7.57
CA VAL A 14 -0.79 -19.63 -6.75
C VAL A 14 -0.56 -18.70 -5.58
N ILE A 15 -1.38 -17.66 -5.49
CA ILE A 15 -1.39 -16.71 -4.38
C ILE A 15 -2.81 -16.59 -3.81
N PRO A 16 -2.97 -16.28 -2.53
CA PRO A 16 -4.26 -15.91 -1.95
C PRO A 16 -4.87 -14.73 -2.71
N VAL A 17 -6.20 -14.73 -2.82
CA VAL A 17 -6.94 -13.62 -3.46
C VAL A 17 -6.64 -12.29 -2.77
N GLU A 18 -6.54 -12.30 -1.44
CA GLU A 18 -6.22 -11.11 -0.63
C GLU A 18 -4.84 -10.54 -0.98
N GLU A 19 -3.85 -11.40 -1.23
CA GLU A 19 -2.50 -10.98 -1.60
C GLU A 19 -2.49 -10.39 -3.02
N TYR A 20 -3.23 -11.00 -3.94
CA TYR A 20 -3.39 -10.47 -5.30
C TYR A 20 -4.02 -9.07 -5.31
N GLU A 21 -5.12 -8.87 -4.57
CA GLU A 21 -5.78 -7.57 -4.49
C GLU A 21 -4.90 -6.53 -3.78
N SER A 22 -4.19 -6.92 -2.71
CA SER A 22 -3.23 -6.03 -2.03
C SER A 22 -2.10 -5.58 -2.96
N MET A 23 -1.57 -6.49 -3.78
CA MET A 23 -0.55 -6.15 -4.77
C MET A 23 -1.09 -5.19 -5.83
N LYS A 24 -2.31 -5.43 -6.32
CA LYS A 24 -2.97 -4.57 -7.31
C LYS A 24 -3.20 -3.16 -6.77
N GLU A 25 -3.67 -3.03 -5.53
CA GLU A 25 -3.84 -1.72 -4.88
C GLU A 25 -2.50 -1.01 -4.73
N THR A 26 -1.47 -1.73 -4.28
CA THR A 26 -0.12 -1.17 -4.14
C THR A 26 0.41 -0.63 -5.48
N LEU A 27 0.24 -1.38 -6.56
CA LEU A 27 0.63 -0.93 -7.90
C LEU A 27 -0.16 0.30 -8.37
N ALA A 28 -1.46 0.36 -8.06
CA ALA A 28 -2.30 1.51 -8.40
C ALA A 28 -1.84 2.78 -7.67
N LEU A 29 -1.52 2.68 -6.37
CA LEU A 29 -1.00 3.80 -5.58
C LEU A 29 0.34 4.33 -6.12
N LEU A 30 1.25 3.42 -6.47
CA LEU A 30 2.55 3.78 -7.04
C LEU A 30 2.44 4.40 -8.43
N ALA A 31 1.50 3.92 -9.25
CA ALA A 31 1.23 4.49 -10.56
C ALA A 31 0.62 5.91 -10.47
N ALA A 32 -0.22 6.15 -9.45
CA ALA A 32 -0.87 7.45 -9.26
C ALA A 32 0.09 8.53 -8.73
N ASN A 33 1.08 8.17 -7.91
CA ASN A 33 2.10 9.10 -7.43
C ASN A 33 3.48 8.45 -7.34
N VAL A 34 4.36 8.78 -8.28
CA VAL A 34 5.74 8.28 -8.37
C VAL A 34 6.61 8.73 -7.19
N ASN A 35 6.26 9.85 -6.54
CA ASN A 35 6.99 10.37 -5.38
C ASN A 35 6.53 9.77 -4.05
N LEU A 36 5.42 9.02 -4.05
CA LEU A 36 4.84 8.43 -2.85
C LEU A 36 5.84 7.61 -2.01
N PRO A 37 6.74 6.79 -2.58
CA PRO A 37 7.73 6.07 -1.77
C PRO A 37 8.65 7.00 -0.98
N LYS A 38 9.09 8.12 -1.58
CA LYS A 38 9.93 9.12 -0.91
C LYS A 38 9.16 9.84 0.18
N GLU A 39 7.93 10.25 -0.10
CA GLU A 39 7.04 10.89 0.88
C GLU A 39 6.79 9.99 2.09
N LEU A 40 6.55 8.69 1.86
CA LEU A 40 6.37 7.69 2.92
C LEU A 40 7.64 7.52 3.76
N GLU A 41 8.81 7.52 3.13
CA GLU A 41 10.09 7.43 3.84
C GLU A 41 10.32 8.67 4.73
N GLU A 42 10.04 9.87 4.22
CA GLU A 42 10.13 11.10 5.00
C GLU A 42 9.16 11.09 6.18
N GLN A 43 7.90 10.67 5.98
CA GLN A 43 6.95 10.56 7.09
C GLN A 43 7.40 9.53 8.13
N ARG A 44 7.95 8.39 7.72
CA ARG A 44 8.52 7.39 8.65
C ARG A 44 9.64 8.00 9.50
N ARG A 45 10.53 8.80 8.91
CA ARG A 45 11.59 9.50 9.65
C ARG A 45 11.04 10.51 10.65
N ARG A 46 9.99 11.25 10.28
CA ARG A 46 9.33 12.22 11.17
C ARG A 46 8.65 11.53 12.35
N ILE A 47 7.92 10.44 12.10
CA ILE A 47 7.30 9.61 13.14
C ILE A 47 8.38 9.05 14.08
N ALA A 48 9.49 8.55 13.54
CA ALA A 48 10.60 8.02 14.35
C ALA A 48 11.25 9.08 15.26
N LYS A 49 11.19 10.37 14.87
CA LYS A 49 11.62 11.51 15.70
C LYS A 49 10.56 11.96 16.72
N GLY A 50 9.40 11.31 16.75
CA GLY A 50 8.27 11.71 17.59
C GLY A 50 7.47 12.90 17.04
N GLU A 51 7.76 13.34 15.80
CA GLU A 51 6.95 14.37 15.16
C GLU A 51 5.59 13.80 14.81
N SER A 52 4.56 14.27 15.52
CA SER A 52 3.17 13.94 15.28
C SER A 52 2.35 15.22 15.20
N ILE A 53 1.18 15.12 14.57
CA ILE A 53 0.19 16.19 14.57
C ILE A 53 -1.05 15.66 15.27
N THR A 54 -1.65 16.47 16.12
CA THR A 54 -2.93 16.16 16.73
C THR A 54 -4.04 16.22 15.69
N TRP A 55 -5.16 15.55 15.98
CA TRP A 55 -6.34 15.58 15.10
C TRP A 55 -6.87 17.00 14.86
N ARG A 56 -6.78 17.88 15.86
CA ARG A 56 -7.17 19.30 15.72
C ARG A 56 -6.24 20.03 14.75
N GLU A 57 -4.93 19.84 14.86
CA GLU A 57 -3.95 20.44 13.96
C GLU A 57 -4.10 19.92 12.53
N PHE A 58 -4.39 18.63 12.37
CA PHE A 58 -4.68 18.02 11.07
C PHE A 58 -5.88 18.69 10.38
N LYS A 59 -7.02 18.81 11.10
CA LYS A 59 -8.22 19.47 10.56
C LYS A 59 -7.94 20.91 10.11
N THR A 60 -7.21 21.67 10.92
CA THR A 60 -6.84 23.06 10.60
C THR A 60 -5.95 23.14 9.37
N LYS A 61 -4.92 22.27 9.29
CA LYS A 61 -3.94 22.28 8.19
C LYS A 61 -4.56 21.89 6.84
N TYR A 62 -5.46 20.91 6.82
CA TYR A 62 -6.03 20.37 5.59
C TYR A 62 -7.46 20.85 5.30
N LYS A 63 -7.98 21.80 6.10
CA LYS A 63 -9.35 22.36 5.97
C LYS A 63 -10.43 21.29 5.91
N VAL A 64 -10.23 20.19 6.64
CA VAL A 64 -11.19 19.09 6.74
C VAL A 64 -12.21 19.47 7.81
N LYS A 65 -13.47 19.70 7.40
CA LYS A 65 -14.59 20.00 8.31
C LYS A 65 -14.94 18.76 9.15
#